data_AF-A0A5D0MNM5-F1
#
_entry.id   AF-A0A5D0MNM5-F1
#
_cell.length_a   1.000
_cell.length_b   1.000
_cell.length_c   1.000
_cell.angle_alpha   90.00
_cell.angle_beta   90.00
_cell.angle_gamma   90.00
#
_symmetry.space_group_name_H-M   'P 1'
#
loop_
_entity.id
_entity.type
_entity.pdbx_description
1 polymer ?
#
loop_
_entity_poly.entity_id
_entity_poly.type
_entity_poly.pdbx_seq_one_letter_code
_entity_poly.pdbx_strand_id
1 'polypeptide(L)' 'QIRSYVMHPYKMVKDLRTRHETGNVDAVMDGDIDAFIKSYLLYSAGISDADQN' A
#
# COMPACT_ATOMS: atom_id res chain seq x y z
N GLN A 1 -4.18 13.75 -2.94
CA GLN A 1 -3.90 12.88 -1.79
C GLN A 1 -3.45 11.52 -2.33
N ILE A 2 -2.39 10.90 -1.79
CA ILE A 2 -1.80 9.67 -2.35
C ILE A 2 -2.13 8.40 -1.57
N ARG A 3 -2.40 8.52 -0.27
CA ARG A 3 -2.61 7.39 0.64
C ARG A 3 -3.62 7.75 1.71
N SER A 4 -4.50 6.81 2.02
CA SER A 4 -5.49 6.92 3.08
C SER A 4 -5.01 6.16 4.32
N TYR A 5 -5.11 6.79 5.50
CA TYR A 5 -4.79 6.20 6.79
C TYR A 5 -6.03 6.26 7.67
N VAL A 6 -6.56 5.10 8.02
CA VAL A 6 -7.68 4.95 8.96
C VAL A 6 -7.13 4.26 10.20
N MET A 7 -7.27 4.89 11.36
CA MET A 7 -6.76 4.38 12.65
C MET A 7 -7.88 3.91 13.58
N HIS A 8 -9.11 4.37 13.37
CA HIS A 8 -10.28 4.01 14.16
C HIS A 8 -11.53 4.09 13.27
N PRO A 9 -12.52 3.17 13.41
CA PRO A 9 -12.57 2.02 14.32
C PRO A 9 -11.66 0.84 13.93
N TYR A 10 -11.10 0.86 12.73
CA TYR A 10 -10.18 -0.17 12.23
C TYR A 10 -8.87 0.48 11.78
N LYS A 11 -7.79 -0.29 11.86
CA LYS A 11 -6.47 0.12 11.39
C LYS A 11 -6.31 -0.33 9.93
N MET A 12 -6.20 0.62 9.00
CA MET A 12 -5.96 0.34 7.58
C MET A 12 -5.15 1.45 6.92
N VAL A 13 -4.17 1.08 6.11
CA VAL A 13 -3.46 1.96 5.19
C VAL A 13 -3.74 1.51 3.76
N LYS A 14 -4.14 2.44 2.88
CA LYS A 14 -4.41 2.16 1.47
C LYS A 14 -3.74 3.18 0.56
N ASP A 15 -2.85 2.72 -0.33
CA ASP A 15 -2.28 3.56 -1.39
C ASP A 15 -3.24 3.59 -2.59
N LEU A 16 -3.71 4.78 -2.95
CA LEU A 16 -4.72 4.95 -3.99
C LEU A 16 -4.13 4.81 -5.40
N ARG A 17 -2.81 4.92 -5.56
CA ARG A 17 -2.14 4.83 -6.86
C ARG A 17 -1.94 3.39 -7.28
N THR A 18 -1.49 2.56 -6.35
CA THR A 18 -1.16 1.15 -6.59
C THR A 18 -2.26 0.19 -6.15
N ARG A 19 -3.28 0.70 -5.44
CA ARG A 19 -4.33 -0.07 -4.77
C ARG A 19 -3.81 -1.05 -3.70
N HIS A 20 -2.53 -0.95 -3.33
CA HIS A 20 -1.96 -1.75 -2.26
C HIS A 20 -2.52 -1.30 -0.90
N GLU A 21 -2.97 -2.24 -0.08
CA GLU A 21 -3.52 -1.99 1.24
C GLU A 21 -2.95 -2.95 2.29
N THR A 22 -2.85 -2.47 3.52
CA THR A 22 -2.42 -3.26 4.68
C THR A 22 -3.22 -2.87 5.92
N GLY A 23 -3.56 -3.88 6.73
CA GLY A 23 -4.20 -3.68 8.04
C GLY A 23 -3.19 -3.40 9.16
N ASN A 24 -1.91 -3.67 8.95
CA ASN A 24 -0.88 -3.45 9.97
C ASN A 24 -0.36 -2.02 9.92
N VAL A 25 -1.19 -1.07 10.38
CA VAL A 25 -0.82 0.36 10.34
C VAL A 25 0.35 0.68 11.26
N ASP A 26 0.48 -0.03 12.38
CA ASP A 26 1.54 0.23 13.36
C ASP A 26 2.92 -0.01 12.72
N ALA A 27 3.11 -1.13 12.02
CA ALA A 27 4.34 -1.41 11.27
C ALA A 27 4.65 -0.34 10.22
N VAL A 28 3.62 0.16 9.52
CA VAL A 28 3.79 1.22 8.51
C VAL A 28 4.27 2.53 9.15
N MET A 29 3.78 2.85 10.36
CA MET A 29 4.24 4.01 11.12
C MET A 29 5.64 3.82 11.70
N ASP A 30 6.01 2.57 12.02
CA ASP A 30 7.36 2.19 12.46
C ASP A 30 8.39 2.16 11.31
N GLY A 31 7.95 2.37 10.05
CA GLY A 31 8.81 2.52 8.89
C GLY A 31 8.74 1.38 7.88
N ASP A 32 7.86 0.39 8.06
CA ASP A 32 7.63 -0.70 7.11
C ASP A 32 6.83 -0.21 5.88
N ILE A 33 7.49 0.59 5.04
CA ILE A 33 6.93 1.18 3.83
C ILE A 33 7.46 0.53 2.54
N ASP A 34 8.34 -0.46 2.66
CA ASP A 34 9.01 -1.11 1.53
C ASP A 34 8.01 -1.76 0.57
N ALA A 35 6.96 -2.39 1.10
CA ALA A 35 5.87 -2.97 0.30
C ALA A 35 5.15 -1.91 -0.55
N PHE A 36 4.99 -0.69 -0.02
CA PHE A 36 4.41 0.42 -0.76
C PHE A 36 5.35 1.00 -1.81
N ILE A 37 6.64 1.09 -1.51
CA ILE A 37 7.64 1.57 -2.47
C ILE A 37 7.74 0.57 -3.63
N LYS A 38 7.86 -0.73 -3.32
CA LYS A 38 7.91 -1.80 -4.32
C LYS A 38 6.66 -1.81 -5.19
N SER A 39 5.47 -1.76 -4.60
CA SER A 39 4.22 -1.72 -5.37
C SER A 39 4.13 -0.49 -6.28
N TYR A 40 4.65 0.66 -5.85
CA TYR A 40 4.71 1.86 -6.68
C TYR A 40 5.69 1.74 -7.84
N LEU A 41 6.87 1.16 -7.60
CA LEU A 41 7.86 0.91 -8.64
C LEU A 41 7.34 -0.07 -9.70
N LEU A 42 6.68 -1.16 -9.27
CA LEU A 42 6.06 -2.12 -10.18
C LEU A 42 4.94 -1.47 -11.02
N TYR A 43 4.04 -0.73 -10.35
CA TYR A 43 2.99 0.03 -11.01
C TYR A 43 3.54 1.03 -12.03
N SER A 44 4.60 1.77 -11.67
CA SER A 44 5.25 2.74 -12.56
C SER A 44 6.00 2.08 -13.72
N ALA A 45 6.50 0.86 -13.54
CA ALA A 45 7.14 0.09 -14.59
C ALA A 45 6.13 -0.54 -15.57
N GLY A 46 4.82 -0.37 -15.33
CA GLY A 46 3.77 -1.02 -16.12
C GLY A 46 3.65 -2.52 -15.83
N ILE A 47 4.30 -3.01 -14.77
CA ILE A 47 4.20 -4.39 -14.31
C ILE A 47 3.02 -4.44 -13.34
N SER A 48 1.83 -4.62 -13.90
CA SER A 48 0.67 -5.04 -13.12
C SER A 48 0.76 -6.55 -12.92
N ASP A 49 0.79 -7.03 -11.67
CA ASP A 49 0.56 -8.43 -11.30
C ASP A 49 -0.89 -8.85 -11.61
N ALA A 50 -1.35 -8.58 -12.83
CA ALA A 50 -2.64 -8.99 -13.37
C ALA A 50 -2.66 -10.49 -13.75
N ASP A 51 -1.54 -11.20 -13.56
CA ASP A 51 -1.39 -12.63 -13.85
C ASP A 51 -1.31 -13.47 -12.56
N GLN A 52 -2.16 -13.17 -11.58
CA GLN A 52 -2.54 -14.15 -10.55
C GLN A 52 -4.04 -14.47 -10.65
N ASN A 53 -4.44 -15.03 -11.79
CA ASN A 53 -5.56 -15.97 -11.90
C ASN A 53 -5.36 -16.90 -13.10
#